data_AF-A0A1F9DZT9-F1
#
_entry.id   AF-A0A1F9DZT9-F1
#
_cell.length_a   1.000
_cell.length_b   1.000
_cell.length_c   1.000
_cell.angle_alpha   90.00
_cell.angle_beta   90.00
_cell.angle_gamma   90.00
#
_symmetry.space_group_name_H-M   'P 1'
#
loop_
_entity.id
_entity.type
_entity.pdbx_description
1 polymer ?
#
loop_
_entity_poly.entity_id
_entity_poly.type
_entity_poly.pdbx_seq_one_letter_code
_entity_poly.pdbx_strand_id
1 'polypeptide(L)'
;MKLPLNEADIKKIVSIAKSFGATRVILFGSASENPDEARDLDLAFDGVPGWKLFELGARLEEELRVPLDIVSLDPPSRFTRLIETKGQQLL
;
A
#
# COMPACT_ATOMS: atom_id res chain seq x y z
N MET A 1 -17.68 -6.16 7.41
CA MET A 1 -16.93 -4.97 7.84
C MET A 1 -16.49 -4.30 6.54
N LYS A 2 -16.86 -3.03 6.34
CA LYS A 2 -16.72 -2.28 5.09
C LYS A 2 -15.27 -1.79 4.95
N LEU A 3 -14.66 -1.94 3.77
CA LEU A 3 -13.38 -1.31 3.45
C LEU A 3 -13.49 -0.44 2.18
N PRO A 4 -14.41 0.54 2.09
CA PRO A 4 -14.28 1.56 1.06
C PRO A 4 -13.14 2.50 1.49
N LEU A 5 -11.94 2.23 1.00
CA LEU A 5 -10.82 3.17 0.99
C LEU A 5 -11.34 4.50 0.43
N ASN A 6 -11.57 5.47 1.31
CA ASN A 6 -12.08 6.78 0.90
C ASN A 6 -10.92 7.72 0.57
N GLU A 7 -11.22 8.88 0.00
CA GLU A 7 -10.18 9.85 -0.34
C GLU A 7 -9.34 10.32 0.85
N ALA A 8 -9.92 10.39 2.05
CA ALA A 8 -9.20 10.79 3.25
C ALA A 8 -8.18 9.71 3.67
N ASP A 9 -8.54 8.43 3.54
CA ASP A 9 -7.64 7.30 3.78
C ASP A 9 -6.49 7.29 2.77
N ILE A 10 -6.78 7.50 1.48
CA ILE A 10 -5.75 7.60 0.43
C ILE A 10 -4.80 8.77 0.72
N LYS A 11 -5.32 9.95 1.07
CA LYS A 11 -4.50 11.11 1.44
C LYS A 11 -3.62 10.80 2.65
N LYS A 12 -4.14 10.07 3.64
CA LYS A 12 -3.39 9.66 4.82
C LYS A 12 -2.27 8.67 4.44
N ILE A 13 -2.57 7.64 3.65
CA ILE A 13 -1.58 6.67 3.15
C ILE A 13 -0.44 7.41 2.45
N VAL A 14 -0.76 8.27 1.49
CA VAL A 14 0.24 9.01 0.72
C VAL A 14 1.09 9.92 1.61
N SER A 15 0.47 10.61 2.57
CA SER A 15 1.19 11.49 3.49
C SER A 15 2.17 10.72 4.38
N ILE A 16 1.74 9.59 4.94
CA ILE A 16 2.59 8.76 5.80
C ILE A 16 3.71 8.16 4.95
N ALA A 17 3.39 7.56 3.80
CA ALA A 17 4.38 6.95 2.91
C ALA A 17 5.47 7.93 2.48
N LYS A 18 5.10 9.16 2.09
CA LYS A 18 6.08 10.22 1.78
C LYS A 18 7.01 10.54 2.94
N SER A 19 6.50 10.55 4.17
CA SER A 19 7.34 10.83 5.36
C SER A 19 8.39 9.74 5.62
N PHE A 20 8.17 8.53 5.10
CA PHE A 20 9.12 7.41 5.14
C PHE A 20 10.06 7.35 3.92
N GLY A 21 9.91 8.28 2.97
CA GLY A 21 10.72 8.36 1.75
C GLY A 21 10.11 7.64 0.54
N ALA A 22 8.86 7.20 0.62
CA ALA A 22 8.22 6.53 -0.51
C ALA A 22 8.14 7.47 -1.72
N THR A 23 8.60 6.99 -2.87
CA THR A 23 8.53 7.69 -4.15
C THR A 23 7.36 7.21 -4.99
N ARG A 24 6.82 6.03 -4.66
CA ARG A 24 5.68 5.41 -5.33
C ARG A 24 4.89 4.56 -4.35
N VAL A 25 3.57 4.58 -4.48
CA VAL A 25 2.64 3.72 -3.71
C VAL A 25 1.61 3.14 -4.66
N ILE A 26 1.42 1.82 -4.61
CA ILE A 26 0.45 1.11 -5.44
C ILE A 26 -0.46 0.29 -4.54
N LEU A 27 -1.77 0.53 -4.65
CA LEU A 27 -2.79 -0.36 -4.13
C LEU A 27 -2.99 -1.51 -5.11
N PHE A 28 -2.93 -2.75 -4.65
CA PHE A 28 -3.15 -3.91 -5.50
C PHE A 28 -4.05 -4.94 -4.79
N GLY A 29 -4.11 -6.15 -5.32
CA GLY A 29 -4.83 -7.25 -4.69
C GLY A 29 -6.34 -7.06 -4.68
N SER A 30 -6.99 -7.72 -3.71
CA SER A 30 -8.45 -7.83 -3.68
C SER A 30 -9.14 -6.48 -3.40
N ALA A 31 -8.49 -5.59 -2.65
CA ALA A 31 -8.98 -4.23 -2.40
C ALA A 31 -9.03 -3.36 -3.67
N SER A 32 -8.22 -3.67 -4.69
CA SER A 32 -8.27 -3.00 -5.99
C SER A 32 -9.36 -3.57 -6.92
N GLU A 33 -9.80 -4.82 -6.73
CA GLU A 33 -10.73 -5.50 -7.64
C GLU A 33 -12.16 -5.59 -7.06
N ASN A 34 -12.31 -5.86 -5.76
CA ASN A 34 -13.59 -5.96 -5.04
C ASN A 34 -13.49 -5.30 -3.64
N PRO A 35 -13.59 -3.96 -3.55
CA PRO A 35 -13.42 -3.21 -2.30
C PRO A 35 -14.42 -3.57 -1.19
N ASP A 36 -15.60 -4.07 -1.56
CA ASP A 36 -16.68 -4.41 -0.62
C ASP A 36 -16.42 -5.72 0.15
N GLU A 37 -15.51 -6.58 -0.35
CA GLU A 37 -15.16 -7.87 0.26
C GLU A 37 -13.76 -7.91 0.87
N ALA A 38 -12.93 -6.90 0.59
CA ALA A 38 -11.55 -6.83 1.07
C ALA A 38 -11.50 -6.76 2.61
N ARG A 39 -10.59 -7.54 3.19
CA ARG A 39 -10.40 -7.65 4.64
C ARG A 39 -9.10 -7.02 5.13
N ASP A 40 -8.21 -6.77 4.18
CA ASP A 40 -6.85 -6.28 4.29
C ASP A 40 -6.58 -5.29 3.14
N LEU A 41 -5.49 -4.54 3.26
CA LEU A 41 -4.99 -3.67 2.21
C LEU A 41 -3.62 -4.13 1.74
N ASP A 42 -3.55 -4.50 0.46
CA ASP A 42 -2.31 -4.80 -0.23
C ASP A 42 -1.66 -3.52 -0.79
N LEU A 43 -0.53 -3.09 -0.22
CA LEU A 43 0.19 -1.90 -0.66
C LEU A 43 1.63 -2.23 -1.06
N ALA A 44 2.03 -1.75 -2.24
CA ALA A 44 3.42 -1.85 -2.70
C ALA A 44 4.10 -0.49 -2.71
N PHE A 45 5.36 -0.45 -2.32
CA PHE A 45 6.13 0.78 -2.12
C PHE A 45 7.45 0.76 -2.87
N ASP A 46 7.88 1.93 -3.33
CA ASP A 46 9.23 2.18 -3.82
C ASP A 46 9.87 3.32 -3.02
N GLY A 47 11.20 3.39 -2.96
CA GLY A 47 11.95 4.45 -2.25
C GLY A 47 12.06 4.28 -0.72
N VAL A 48 11.44 3.25 -0.13
CA VAL A 48 11.51 2.97 1.31
C VAL A 48 12.55 1.87 1.58
N PRO A 49 13.70 2.16 2.22
CA PRO A 49 14.80 1.20 2.30
C PRO A 49 14.66 0.23 3.47
N GLY A 50 14.92 -1.06 3.19
CA GLY A 50 15.16 -2.10 4.20
C GLY A 50 14.06 -2.19 5.26
N TRP A 51 14.46 -2.16 6.54
CA TRP A 51 13.53 -2.33 7.66
C TRP A 51 12.50 -1.21 7.81
N LYS A 52 12.75 -0.01 7.24
CA LYS A 52 11.78 1.10 7.29
C LYS A 52 10.47 0.78 6.61
N LEU A 53 10.45 -0.19 5.69
CA LEU A 53 9.21 -0.63 5.04
C LEU A 53 8.25 -1.25 6.06
N PHE A 54 8.76 -2.04 7.00
CA PHE A 54 7.95 -2.65 8.05
C PHE A 54 7.49 -1.63 9.09
N GLU A 55 8.33 -0.64 9.41
CA GLU A 55 7.92 0.50 10.26
C GLU A 55 6.78 1.30 9.60
N LEU A 56 6.88 1.55 8.28
CA LEU A 56 5.83 2.18 7.50
C LEU A 56 4.54 1.35 7.55
N GLY A 57 4.62 0.03 7.32
CA GLY A 57 3.49 -0.88 7.38
C GLY A 57 2.78 -0.81 8.73
N ALA A 58 3.51 -0.97 9.83
CA ALA A 58 2.96 -0.90 11.18
C ALA A 58 2.29 0.45 11.48
N ARG A 59 2.90 1.56 11.02
CA ARG A 59 2.32 2.90 11.19
C ARG A 59 1.01 3.06 10.41
N LEU A 60 0.93 2.50 9.22
CA LEU A 60 -0.30 2.51 8.41
C LEU A 60 -1.39 1.64 9.03
N GLU A 61 -1.07 0.45 9.53
CA GLU A 61 -2.02 -0.43 10.22
C GLU A 61 -2.63 0.25 11.44
N GLU A 62 -1.82 0.91 12.26
CA GLU A 62 -2.28 1.66 13.42
C GLU A 62 -3.25 2.79 13.04
N GLU A 63 -2.93 3.52 11.97
CA GLU A 63 -3.67 4.71 11.54
C GLU A 63 -4.95 4.41 10.76
N LEU A 64 -4.99 3.27 10.05
CA LEU A 64 -6.12 2.84 9.24
C LEU A 64 -6.99 1.80 9.97
N ARG A 65 -6.45 1.15 10.99
CA ARG A 65 -7.12 0.09 11.79
C ARG A 65 -7.61 -1.08 10.95
N VAL A 66 -6.84 -1.42 9.92
CA VAL A 66 -7.06 -2.58 9.04
C VAL A 66 -5.74 -3.31 8.85
N PRO A 67 -5.75 -4.66 8.70
CA PRO A 67 -4.54 -5.41 8.36
C PRO A 67 -3.95 -4.95 7.03
N LEU A 68 -2.62 -4.94 6.92
CA LEU A 68 -1.92 -4.58 5.69
C LEU A 68 -0.90 -5.63 5.27
N ASP A 69 -0.94 -5.95 3.98
CA ASP A 69 0.12 -6.68 3.30
C ASP A 69 1.00 -5.69 2.54
N ILE A 70 2.29 -5.67 2.86
CA ILE A 70 3.25 -4.72 2.27
C ILE A 70 4.26 -5.41 1.36
N VAL A 71 4.57 -4.79 0.22
CA VAL A 71 5.53 -5.30 -0.76
C VAL A 71 6.54 -4.21 -1.16
N SER A 72 7.83 -4.54 -1.15
CA SER A 72 8.86 -3.70 -1.79
C SER A 72 8.80 -3.89 -3.31
N LEU A 73 8.79 -2.80 -4.06
CA LEU A 73 8.91 -2.84 -5.52
C LEU A 73 10.37 -3.03 -6.00
N ASP A 74 11.33 -2.83 -5.10
CA ASP A 74 12.77 -3.05 -5.31
C ASP A 74 13.27 -4.27 -4.52
N PRO A 75 14.01 -5.22 -5.15
CA PRO A 75 14.34 -5.25 -6.57
C PRO A 75 13.15 -5.68 -7.46
N PRO A 76 13.13 -5.28 -8.74
CA PRO A 76 12.10 -5.71 -9.68
C PRO A 76 12.04 -7.23 -9.85
N SER A 77 10.84 -7.78 -9.84
CA SER A 77 10.57 -9.20 -10.05
C SER A 77 9.42 -9.40 -11.05
N ARG A 78 9.05 -10.65 -11.35
CA ARG A 78 7.83 -10.92 -12.13
C ARG A 78 6.57 -10.51 -11.36
N PHE A 79 6.61 -10.61 -10.03
CA PHE A 79 5.48 -10.25 -9.17
C PHE A 79 5.32 -8.74 -9.06
N THR A 80 6.39 -7.99 -8.81
CA THR A 80 6.31 -6.52 -8.73
C THR A 80 5.88 -5.90 -10.06
N ARG A 81 6.32 -6.44 -11.20
CA ARG A 81 5.84 -6.03 -12.53
C ARG A 81 4.34 -6.26 -12.73
N LEU A 82 3.80 -7.35 -12.17
CA LEU A 82 2.36 -7.62 -12.23
C LEU A 82 1.59 -6.59 -11.38
N ILE A 83 2.10 -6.28 -10.18
CA ILE A 83 1.56 -5.22 -9.31
C ILE A 83 1.56 -3.89 -10.04
N GLU A 84 2.68 -3.48 -10.63
CA GLU A 84 2.81 -2.23 -11.36
C GLU A 84 1.85 -2.13 -12.57
N THR A 85 1.54 -3.26 -13.21
CA THR A 85 0.67 -3.29 -14.39
C THR A 85 -0.81 -3.26 -14.04
N LYS A 86 -1.20 -3.90 -12.93
CA LYS A 86 -2.61 -4.11 -12.57
C LYS A 86 -3.10 -3.23 -11.43
N GLY A 87 -2.21 -2.80 -10.55
CA GLY A 87 -2.56 -2.02 -9.37
C GLY A 87 -2.88 -0.58 -9.69
N GLN A 88 -3.50 0.08 -8.71
CA GLN A 88 -3.82 1.50 -8.76
C GLN A 88 -2.70 2.31 -8.10
N GLN A 89 -2.07 3.20 -8.85
CA GLN A 89 -1.07 4.12 -8.29
C GLN A 89 -1.76 5.21 -7.43
N LEU A 90 -1.30 5.35 -6.19
CA LEU A 90 -1.78 6.35 -5.22
C LEU A 90 -0.79 7.52 -5.05
N LEU A 91 0.51 7.24 -5.24
CA LEU A 91 1.62 8.19 -5.27
C LEU A 91 2.47 7.94 -6.50
#